data_AF-A0A9J6FJ23-F1
#
_entry.id   AF-A0A9J6FJ23-F1
#
_cell.length_a   1.000
_cell.length_b   1.000
_cell.length_c   1.000
_cell.angle_alpha   90.00
_cell.angle_beta   90.00
_cell.angle_gamma   90.00
#
_symmetry.space_group_name_H-M   'P 1'
#
loop_
_entity.id
_entity.type
_entity.pdbx_description
1 polymer ?
#
loop_
_entity_poly.entity_id
_entity_poly.type
_entity_poly.pdbx_seq_one_letter_code
_entity_poly.pdbx_strand_id
1 'polypeptide(L)'
;MTFGYVQYYAVGLEQAVLDQIFHNGPFHRLFLEIQQNLGQLLCELQIGIVHFNVAKNPDVLRDVMSHEYRDIKQDSQRNLRDYIILREYIRLTRYISELFAYLRDNS
;
A
#
# COMPACT_ATOMS: atom_id res chain seq x y z
N MET A 1 -11.93 -9.56 -1.24
CA MET A 1 -10.53 -10.04 -1.11
C MET A 1 -9.51 -8.99 -1.58
N THR A 2 -9.62 -8.43 -2.79
CA THR A 2 -8.60 -7.51 -3.35
C THR A 2 -8.42 -6.19 -2.57
N PHE A 3 -9.50 -5.58 -2.08
CA PHE A 3 -9.43 -4.29 -1.36
C PHE A 3 -8.57 -4.34 -0.07
N GLY A 4 -8.70 -5.41 0.72
CA GLY A 4 -7.89 -5.58 1.94
C GLY A 4 -6.39 -5.71 1.65
N TYR A 5 -6.00 -6.31 0.51
CA TYR A 5 -4.59 -6.35 0.11
C TYR A 5 -4.03 -4.95 -0.15
N VAL A 6 -4.79 -4.07 -0.80
CA VAL A 6 -4.38 -2.68 -1.02
C VAL A 6 -4.17 -1.97 0.32
N GLN A 7 -5.03 -2.22 1.30
CA GLN A 7 -4.90 -1.65 2.65
C GLN A 7 -3.68 -2.21 3.41
N TYR A 8 -3.37 -3.50 3.28
CA TYR A 8 -2.14 -4.08 3.86
C TYR A 8 -0.88 -3.36 3.35
N TYR A 9 -0.80 -3.12 2.04
CA TYR A 9 0.33 -2.39 1.48
C TYR A 9 0.33 -0.92 1.86
N ALA A 10 -0.83 -0.30 2.10
CA ALA A 10 -0.89 1.07 2.60
C ALA A 10 -0.28 1.20 4.01
N VAL A 11 -0.56 0.24 4.90
CA VAL A 11 0.07 0.19 6.23
C VAL A 11 1.59 -0.01 6.11
N GLY A 12 2.05 -0.92 5.26
CA GLY A 12 3.49 -1.14 5.05
C GLY A 12 4.19 0.08 4.47
N LEU A 13 3.59 0.71 3.46
CA LEU A 13 4.16 1.87 2.79
C LEU A 13 4.20 3.09 3.72
N GLU A 14 3.20 3.25 4.60
CA GLU A 14 3.23 4.25 5.67
C GLU A 14 4.47 4.07 6.56
N GLN A 15 4.83 2.84 6.93
CA GLN A 15 6.06 2.59 7.70
C GLN A 15 7.32 2.91 6.89
N ALA A 16 7.37 2.53 5.60
CA ALA A 16 8.52 2.85 4.76
C ALA A 16 8.72 4.37 4.58
N VAL A 17 7.62 5.15 4.54
CA VAL A 17 7.68 6.62 4.53
C VAL A 17 8.25 7.14 5.85
N LEU A 18 7.76 6.63 6.99
CA LEU A 18 8.26 7.03 8.30
C LEU A 18 9.75 6.73 8.44
N ASP A 19 10.22 5.58 7.96
CA ASP A 19 11.64 5.25 7.95
C ASP A 19 12.47 6.24 7.11
N GLN A 20 12.00 6.61 5.92
CA GLN A 20 12.67 7.63 5.12
C GLN A 20 12.70 9.00 5.82
N ILE A 21 11.66 9.36 6.57
CA ILE A 21 11.61 10.64 7.30
C ILE A 21 12.54 10.60 8.51
N PHE A 22 12.43 9.59 9.37
CA PHE A 22 13.17 9.52 10.63
C PHE A 22 14.67 9.26 10.43
N HIS A 23 15.05 8.61 9.33
CA HIS A 23 16.45 8.30 9.02
C HIS A 23 17.05 9.21 7.94
N ASN A 24 16.40 10.33 7.60
CA ASN A 24 16.84 11.27 6.55
C ASN A 24 17.15 10.57 5.22
N GLY A 25 16.30 9.62 4.84
CA GLY A 25 16.42 8.86 3.61
C GLY A 25 16.32 9.74 2.35
N PRO A 26 17.10 9.42 1.31
CA PRO A 26 17.18 10.25 0.11
C PRO A 26 15.89 10.24 -0.72
N PHE A 27 14.98 9.29 -0.47
CA PHE A 27 13.78 9.07 -1.28
C PHE A 27 12.48 9.52 -0.58
N HIS A 28 12.55 10.23 0.55
CA HIS A 28 11.37 10.63 1.33
C HIS A 28 10.28 11.30 0.48
N ARG A 29 10.63 12.15 -0.49
CA ARG A 29 9.65 12.79 -1.39
C ARG A 29 8.92 11.79 -2.28
N LEU A 30 9.65 10.83 -2.86
CA LEU A 30 9.07 9.81 -3.72
C LEU A 30 8.17 8.87 -2.91
N PHE A 31 8.59 8.48 -1.71
CA PHE A 31 7.76 7.65 -0.83
C PHE A 31 6.47 8.36 -0.41
N LEU A 32 6.54 9.66 -0.09
CA LEU A 32 5.35 10.47 0.20
C LEU A 32 4.40 10.54 -1.00
N GLU A 33 4.92 10.75 -2.21
CA GLU A 33 4.11 10.77 -3.44
C GLU A 33 3.43 9.41 -3.68
N ILE A 34 4.15 8.30 -3.53
CA ILE A 34 3.58 6.96 -3.67
C ILE A 34 2.48 6.74 -2.61
N GLN A 35 2.69 7.18 -1.36
CA GLN A 35 1.68 7.06 -0.30
C GLN A 35 0.42 7.86 -0.63
N GLN A 36 0.56 9.07 -1.17
CA GLN A 36 -0.57 9.89 -1.60
C GLN A 36 -1.35 9.21 -2.74
N ASN A 37 -0.65 8.71 -3.76
CA ASN A 37 -1.25 8.01 -4.90
C ASN A 37 -2.01 6.74 -4.45
N LEU A 38 -1.42 5.96 -3.52
CA LEU A 38 -2.08 4.79 -2.94
C LEU A 38 -3.32 5.18 -2.12
N GLY A 39 -3.25 6.27 -1.36
CA GLY A 39 -4.40 6.83 -0.65
C GLY A 39 -5.54 7.20 -1.61
N GLN A 40 -5.22 7.85 -2.73
CA GLN A 40 -6.22 8.17 -3.75
C GLN A 40 -6.84 6.91 -4.36
N LEU A 41 -6.02 5.91 -4.72
CA LEU A 41 -6.53 4.63 -5.25
C LEU A 41 -7.50 3.94 -4.27
N LEU A 42 -7.17 3.93 -2.97
CA LEU A 42 -8.03 3.38 -1.94
C LEU A 42 -9.37 4.12 -1.85
N CYS A 43 -9.38 5.45 -1.96
CA CYS A 43 -10.60 6.25 -1.98
C CYS A 43 -11.48 5.88 -3.19
N GLU A 44 -10.92 5.82 -4.39
CA GLU A 44 -11.66 5.48 -5.61
C GLU A 44 -12.27 4.07 -5.53
N LEU A 45 -11.48 3.09 -5.04
CA LEU A 45 -11.97 1.73 -4.82
C LEU A 45 -13.09 1.69 -3.78
N GLN A 46 -12.97 2.46 -2.69
CA GLN A 46 -13.99 2.54 -1.65
C GLN A 46 -15.29 3.15 -2.19
N ILE A 47 -15.21 4.20 -3.02
CA ILE A 47 -16.37 4.80 -3.70
C ILE A 47 -17.05 3.76 -4.59
N GLY A 48 -16.28 3.02 -5.39
CA GLY A 48 -16.82 1.95 -6.25
C GLY A 48 -17.53 0.85 -5.44
N ILE A 49 -16.92 0.37 -4.35
CA ILE A 49 -17.52 -0.64 -3.47
C ILE A 49 -18.88 -0.18 -2.93
N VAL A 50 -18.96 1.08 -2.47
CA VAL A 50 -20.20 1.66 -1.95
C VAL A 50 -21.23 1.82 -3.07
N HIS A 51 -20.83 2.37 -4.21
CA HIS A 51 -21.73 2.65 -5.35
C HIS A 51 -22.37 1.39 -5.91
N PHE A 52 -21.59 0.30 -6.06
CA PHE A 52 -22.07 -0.96 -6.59
C PHE A 52 -22.62 -1.91 -5.50
N ASN A 53 -22.73 -1.45 -4.26
CA ASN A 53 -23.20 -2.24 -3.11
C ASN A 53 -22.47 -3.59 -2.97
N VAL A 54 -21.15 -3.58 -3.18
CA VAL A 54 -20.32 -4.79 -3.09
C VAL A 54 -20.05 -5.11 -1.62
N ALA A 55 -20.27 -6.36 -1.21
CA ALA A 55 -19.94 -6.80 0.14
C ALA A 55 -18.45 -6.59 0.45
N LYS A 56 -18.15 -5.82 1.49
CA LYS A 56 -16.79 -5.50 1.92
C LYS A 56 -16.42 -6.31 3.15
N ASN A 57 -15.19 -6.81 3.18
CA ASN A 57 -14.57 -7.29 4.42
C ASN A 57 -14.28 -6.10 5.36
N PRO A 58 -14.07 -6.34 6.66
CA PRO A 58 -13.61 -5.30 7.58
C PRO A 58 -12.33 -4.62 7.08
N ASP A 59 -12.21 -3.32 7.36
CA ASP A 59 -11.02 -2.56 7.02
C ASP A 59 -9.79 -3.08 7.75
N VAL A 60 -8.67 -3.15 7.03
CA VAL A 60 -7.38 -3.45 7.64
C VAL A 60 -6.95 -2.26 8.49
N LEU A 61 -6.76 -2.52 9.78
CA LEU A 61 -6.25 -1.55 10.72
C LEU A 61 -4.72 -1.56 10.73
N ARG A 62 -4.12 -0.48 11.25
CA ARG A 62 -2.66 -0.32 11.30
C ARG A 62 -1.98 -1.47 12.03
N ASP A 63 -2.60 -2.01 13.09
CA ASP A 63 -2.10 -3.06 13.97
C ASP A 63 -1.78 -4.40 13.29
N VAL A 64 -2.18 -4.60 12.03
CA VAL A 64 -1.70 -5.73 11.23
C VAL A 64 -0.17 -5.82 11.19
N MET A 65 0.51 -4.68 11.18
CA MET A 65 1.96 -4.66 11.29
C MET A 65 2.36 -4.64 12.77
N SER A 66 2.88 -5.75 13.28
CA SER A 66 3.32 -5.84 14.67
C SER A 66 4.48 -4.87 14.95
N HIS A 67 4.61 -4.46 16.22
CA HIS A 67 5.62 -3.49 16.65
C HIS A 67 7.05 -3.91 16.30
N GLU A 68 7.37 -5.21 16.37
CA GLU A 68 8.68 -5.76 16.01
C GLU A 68 9.10 -5.45 14.57
N TYR A 69 8.13 -5.38 13.64
CA TYR A 69 8.40 -5.02 12.25
C TYR A 69 8.41 -3.52 12.02
N ARG A 70 7.81 -2.72 12.91
CA ARG A 70 7.86 -1.25 12.85
C ARG A 70 9.18 -0.70 13.40
N ASP A 71 9.60 -1.20 14.56
CA ASP A 71 10.79 -0.73 15.29
C ASP A 71 12.02 -1.61 15.05
N ILE A 72 12.38 -1.79 13.78
CA ILE A 72 13.59 -2.54 13.42
C ILE A 72 14.80 -1.62 13.58
N LYS A 73 15.69 -1.92 14.54
CA LYS A 73 16.87 -1.06 14.80
C LYS A 73 17.95 -1.13 13.73
N GLN A 74 18.08 -2.27 13.04
CA GLN A 74 19.13 -2.47 12.04
C GLN A 74 18.72 -1.91 10.67
N ASP A 75 19.52 -0.97 10.15
CA ASP A 75 19.27 -0.28 8.88
C ASP A 75 19.10 -1.25 7.70
N SER A 76 19.94 -2.28 7.59
CA SER A 76 19.86 -3.26 6.50
C SER A 76 18.56 -4.06 6.53
N GLN A 77 18.02 -4.34 7.72
CA GLN A 77 16.76 -5.04 7.88
C GLN A 77 15.56 -4.13 7.56
N ARG A 78 15.59 -2.85 7.99
CA ARG A 78 14.59 -1.84 7.59
C ARG A 78 14.57 -1.68 6.07
N ASN A 79 15.74 -1.47 5.46
CA ASN A 79 15.87 -1.29 4.02
C ASN A 79 15.36 -2.52 3.24
N LEU A 80 15.62 -3.74 3.73
CA LEU A 80 15.11 -4.97 3.12
C LEU A 80 13.58 -5.05 3.22
N ARG A 81 13.01 -4.74 4.39
CA ARG A 81 11.57 -4.70 4.61
C ARG A 81 10.90 -3.70 3.66
N ASP A 82 11.42 -2.48 3.58
CA ASP A 82 10.89 -1.41 2.75
C ASP A 82 10.99 -1.74 1.25
N TYR A 83 12.10 -2.36 0.85
CA TYR A 83 12.27 -2.87 -0.50
C TYR A 83 11.20 -3.93 -0.84
N ILE A 84 10.94 -4.88 0.06
CA ILE A 84 9.91 -5.91 -0.15
C ILE A 84 8.52 -5.26 -0.27
N ILE A 85 8.19 -4.33 0.63
CA ILE A 85 6.92 -3.58 0.60
C ILE A 85 6.75 -2.86 -0.73
N LEU A 86 7.77 -2.12 -1.18
CA LEU A 86 7.72 -1.39 -2.45
C LEU A 86 7.59 -2.33 -3.65
N ARG A 87 8.33 -3.44 -3.67
CA ARG A 87 8.27 -4.45 -4.73
C ARG A 87 6.87 -5.06 -4.86
N GLU A 88 6.27 -5.45 -3.73
CA GLU A 88 4.93 -6.05 -3.74
C GLU A 88 3.85 -5.01 -4.07
N TYR A 89 4.00 -3.76 -3.62
CA TYR A 89 3.14 -2.65 -4.04
C TYR A 89 3.16 -2.44 -5.56
N ILE A 90 4.33 -2.46 -6.20
CA ILE A 90 4.45 -2.32 -7.67
C ILE A 90 3.74 -3.48 -8.38
N ARG A 91 3.85 -4.70 -7.86
CA ARG A 91 3.16 -5.87 -8.41
C ARG A 91 1.65 -5.75 -8.28
N LEU A 92 1.17 -5.34 -7.10
CA LEU A 92 -0.26 -5.14 -6.86
C LEU A 92 -0.84 -4.08 -7.79
N THR A 93 -0.20 -2.92 -7.89
CA THR A 93 -0.69 -1.83 -8.74
C THR A 93 -0.74 -2.23 -10.21
N ARG A 94 0.29 -2.93 -10.71
CA ARG A 94 0.27 -3.52 -12.05
C ARG A 94 -0.91 -4.48 -12.23
N TYR A 95 -1.12 -5.41 -11.31
CA TYR A 95 -2.22 -6.35 -11.37
C TYR A 95 -3.59 -5.64 -11.41
N ILE A 96 -3.78 -4.63 -10.56
CA ILE A 96 -5.02 -3.84 -10.53
C ILE A 96 -5.23 -3.15 -11.87
N SER A 97 -4.21 -2.47 -12.40
CA SER A 97 -4.29 -1.81 -13.70
C SER A 97 -4.63 -2.77 -14.84
N GLU A 98 -3.98 -3.94 -14.89
CA GLU A 98 -4.25 -4.98 -15.88
C GLU A 98 -5.67 -5.54 -15.75
N LEU A 99 -6.15 -5.79 -14.53
CA LEU A 99 -7.51 -6.26 -14.27
C LEU A 99 -8.55 -5.25 -14.76
N PHE A 100 -8.40 -3.97 -14.42
CA PHE A 100 -9.34 -2.94 -14.86
C PHE A 100 -9.27 -2.70 -16.37
N ALA A 101 -8.09 -2.79 -16.99
CA ALA A 101 -7.97 -2.73 -18.44
C ALA A 101 -8.71 -3.90 -19.11
N TYR A 102 -8.51 -5.12 -18.61
CA TYR A 102 -9.23 -6.30 -19.09
C TYR A 102 -10.75 -6.13 -18.95
N LEU A 103 -11.23 -5.67 -17.79
CA LEU A 103 -12.66 -5.46 -17.57
C LEU A 103 -13.24 -4.42 -18.52
N ARG A 104 -12.55 -3.29 -18.75
CA ARG A 104 -12.97 -2.26 -19.70
C ARG A 104 -13.06 -2.80 -21.13
N ASP A 105 -12.10 -3.61 -21.53
CA ASP A 105 -12.01 -4.11 -22.91
C ASP A 105 -12.98 -5.30 -23.16
N ASN A 106 -13.55 -5.90 -22.09
CA ASN A 106 -14.47 -7.04 -22.15
C ASN A 106 -15.86 -6.75 -21.52
N SER A 107 -16.16 -5.48 -21.23
CA SER A 107 -17.48 -5.00 -20.78
C SER A 107 -18.24 -4.34 -21.91
#